data_AF-A0A255TTD8-F1
#
_entry.id   AF-A0A255TTD8-F1
#
_cell.length_a   1.000
_cell.length_b   1.000
_cell.length_c   1.000
_cell.angle_alpha   90.00
_cell.angle_beta   90.00
_cell.angle_gamma   90.00
#
_symmetry.space_group_name_H-M   'P 1'
#
loop_
_entity.id
_entity.type
_entity.pdbx_description
1 polymer ?
#
loop_
_entity_poly.entity_id
_entity_poly.type
_entity_poly.pdbx_seq_one_letter_code
_entity_poly.pdbx_strand_id
1 'polypeptide(L)'
;MKKLKTMALIAMCMPFLSACSGSGSEDNSLYGELPDRYEQFVKEKEQLREQAKDIKTEAEKKALIEKSEKMTETWKVKIEESAKALNGKPIKLDECGFDVTTPLSLEFTDFFSKSDLEPSFQVNGEAVAASDIKTDLKYVLGNEQVYLVGYDAEGKQVYKVSVGSIEVEKADGCSLVKAGTPVKFSKIHFGSAAIKKGCRDAKTFKLEVMRQ
;
A
#
# COMPACT_ATOMS: atom_id res chain seq x y z
N MET A 1 33.03 -28.58 -39.72
CA MET A 1 33.73 -27.39 -39.20
C MET A 1 32.71 -26.36 -38.79
N LYS A 2 32.74 -26.00 -37.49
CA LYS A 2 31.84 -25.06 -36.83
C LYS A 2 32.02 -23.64 -37.38
N LYS A 3 30.93 -22.91 -37.60
CA LYS A 3 30.92 -21.45 -37.53
C LYS A 3 29.91 -21.01 -36.48
N LEU A 4 30.41 -20.88 -35.26
CA LEU A 4 29.85 -20.05 -34.21
C LEU A 4 29.91 -18.59 -34.67
N LYS A 5 28.77 -17.89 -34.65
CA LYS A 5 28.72 -16.43 -34.51
C LYS A 5 27.60 -16.07 -33.54
N THR A 6 28.00 -16.05 -32.27
CA THR A 6 27.73 -14.98 -31.29
C THR A 6 26.29 -14.46 -31.23
N MET A 7 25.51 -15.04 -30.32
CA MET A 7 24.43 -14.31 -29.65
C MET A 7 25.03 -13.06 -29.01
N ALA A 8 24.56 -11.89 -29.43
CA ALA A 8 24.74 -10.66 -28.69
C ALA A 8 23.96 -10.81 -27.37
N LEU A 9 24.67 -11.24 -26.33
CA LEU A 9 24.24 -11.06 -24.95
C LEU A 9 24.22 -9.56 -24.72
N ILE A 10 23.04 -8.94 -24.86
CA ILE A 10 22.82 -7.57 -24.39
C ILE A 10 23.11 -7.62 -22.89
N ALA A 11 24.30 -7.15 -22.52
CA ALA A 11 24.69 -6.92 -21.16
C ALA A 11 23.68 -5.96 -20.55
N MET A 12 22.75 -6.47 -19.74
CA MET A 12 21.99 -5.68 -18.79
C MET A 12 22.93 -5.24 -17.66
N CYS A 13 23.99 -4.50 -18.00
CA CYS A 13 24.63 -3.59 -17.08
C CYS A 13 23.81 -2.31 -17.11
N MET A 14 22.67 -2.31 -16.42
CA MET A 14 22.11 -1.03 -15.99
C MET A 14 23.00 -0.51 -14.87
N PRO A 15 23.51 0.73 -15.00
CA PRO A 15 24.26 1.34 -13.92
C PRO A 15 23.32 1.50 -12.73
N PHE A 16 23.63 0.79 -11.65
CA PHE A 16 23.44 1.35 -10.32
C PHE A 16 24.17 2.68 -10.33
N LEU A 17 23.45 3.79 -10.41
CA LEU A 17 23.84 5.09 -9.87
C LEU A 17 22.67 6.08 -10.00
N SER A 18 22.37 6.67 -8.84
CA SER A 18 21.78 8.00 -8.67
C SER A 18 20.26 8.14 -8.72
N ALA A 19 19.65 8.00 -7.54
CA ALA A 19 18.94 9.13 -6.92
C ALA A 19 18.84 8.86 -5.40
N CYS A 20 19.89 9.14 -4.63
CA CYS A 20 19.76 10.24 -3.67
C CYS A 20 19.14 11.50 -4.29
N SER A 21 17.81 11.55 -4.42
CA SER A 21 17.09 12.83 -4.44
C SER A 21 16.70 13.15 -3.00
N GLY A 22 17.70 13.59 -2.24
CA GLY A 22 17.47 14.39 -1.05
C GLY A 22 16.90 15.74 -1.48
N SER A 23 15.58 15.79 -1.64
CA SER A 23 14.80 17.02 -1.68
C SER A 23 13.99 17.04 -0.39
N GLY A 24 14.46 17.83 0.58
CA GLY A 24 13.80 18.03 1.88
C GLY A 24 12.51 18.83 1.77
N SER A 25 11.52 18.30 1.05
CA SER A 25 10.11 18.49 1.40
C SER A 25 9.75 17.31 2.29
N GLU A 26 9.06 17.53 3.41
CA GLU A 26 8.47 16.43 4.16
C GLU A 26 7.52 15.67 3.22
N ASP A 27 7.97 14.51 2.73
CA ASP A 27 7.18 13.67 1.85
C ASP A 27 6.02 13.10 2.67
N ASN A 28 4.82 13.62 2.44
CA ASN A 28 3.59 13.11 3.06
C ASN A 28 3.12 11.78 2.45
N SER A 29 3.89 11.15 1.55
CA SER A 29 3.58 9.83 1.01
C SER A 29 3.34 8.81 2.13
N LEU A 30 2.14 8.20 2.13
CA LEU A 30 1.74 7.16 3.08
C LEU A 30 2.66 5.92 3.02
N TYR A 31 3.21 5.62 1.85
CA TYR A 31 3.96 4.39 1.60
C TYR A 31 5.44 4.62 1.24
N GLY A 32 5.92 5.87 1.29
CA GLY A 32 7.30 6.22 0.93
C GLY A 32 7.71 5.64 -0.43
N GLU A 33 8.85 4.95 -0.48
CA GLU A 33 9.40 4.30 -1.71
C GLU A 33 8.69 3.00 -2.11
N LEU A 34 7.81 2.46 -1.26
CA LEU A 34 7.22 1.14 -1.48
C LEU A 34 6.46 1.01 -2.82
N PRO A 35 5.69 2.01 -3.28
CA PRO A 35 5.01 1.93 -4.57
C PRO A 35 5.97 1.76 -5.76
N ASP A 36 7.12 2.42 -5.74
CA ASP A 36 8.04 2.39 -6.88
C ASP A 36 8.81 1.07 -6.94
N ARG A 37 9.27 0.60 -5.78
CA ARG A 37 9.91 -0.72 -5.68
C ARG A 37 8.94 -1.86 -6.02
N TYR A 38 7.70 -1.78 -5.55
CA TYR A 38 6.70 -2.80 -5.83
C TYR A 38 6.33 -2.86 -7.32
N GLU A 39 6.23 -1.72 -7.99
CA GLU A 39 5.98 -1.68 -9.44
C GLU A 39 7.15 -2.29 -10.24
N GLN A 40 8.40 -2.06 -9.83
CA GLN A 40 9.57 -2.70 -10.44
C GLN A 40 9.52 -4.23 -10.28
N PHE A 41 9.20 -4.73 -9.08
CA PHE A 41 8.97 -6.16 -8.84
C PHE A 41 7.88 -6.74 -9.76
N VAL A 42 6.73 -6.07 -9.86
CA VAL A 42 5.63 -6.52 -10.73
C VAL A 42 6.06 -6.56 -12.20
N LYS A 43 6.82 -5.57 -12.68
CA LYS A 43 7.35 -5.55 -14.04
C LYS A 43 8.31 -6.71 -14.31
N GLU A 44 9.26 -6.98 -13.40
CA GLU A 44 10.18 -8.12 -13.53
C GLU A 44 9.46 -9.47 -13.48
N LYS A 45 8.46 -9.60 -12.60
CA LYS A 45 7.61 -10.79 -12.51
C LYS A 45 6.84 -11.02 -13.82
N GLU A 46 6.34 -9.97 -14.45
CA GLU A 46 5.64 -10.06 -15.73
C GLU A 46 6.60 -10.46 -16.87
N GLN A 47 7.83 -9.93 -16.89
CA GLN A 47 8.84 -10.34 -17.87
C GLN A 47 9.19 -11.84 -17.75
N LEU A 48 9.23 -12.38 -16.53
CA LEU A 48 9.41 -13.82 -16.32
C LEU A 48 8.21 -14.63 -16.82
N ARG A 49 6.98 -14.14 -16.62
CA ARG A 49 5.77 -14.79 -17.15
C ARG A 49 5.77 -14.81 -18.68
N GLU A 50 6.22 -13.74 -19.33
CA GLU A 50 6.38 -13.73 -20.78
C GLU A 50 7.43 -14.74 -21.24
N GLN A 51 8.61 -14.79 -20.59
CA GLN A 51 9.64 -15.80 -20.88
C GLN A 51 9.13 -17.24 -20.69
N ALA A 52 8.21 -17.45 -19.74
CA ALA A 52 7.63 -18.76 -19.47
C ALA A 52 6.79 -19.30 -20.64
N LYS A 53 6.23 -18.43 -21.48
CA LYS A 53 5.40 -18.84 -22.63
C LYS A 53 6.20 -19.51 -23.75
N ASP A 54 7.49 -19.22 -23.83
CA ASP A 54 8.39 -19.69 -24.89
C ASP A 54 9.21 -20.95 -24.52
N ILE A 55 9.02 -21.48 -23.31
CA ILE A 55 9.77 -22.65 -22.82
C ILE A 55 9.41 -23.90 -23.63
N LYS A 56 10.42 -24.61 -24.12
CA LYS A 56 10.25 -25.86 -24.89
C LYS A 56 10.96 -27.05 -24.27
N THR A 57 11.82 -26.82 -23.28
CA THR A 57 12.63 -27.85 -22.66
C THR A 57 12.60 -27.81 -21.13
N GLU A 58 12.83 -28.95 -20.50
CA GLU A 58 12.95 -29.04 -19.03
C GLU A 58 14.15 -28.24 -18.48
N ALA A 59 15.23 -28.11 -19.27
CA ALA A 59 16.38 -27.31 -18.88
C ALA A 59 16.05 -25.80 -18.81
N GLU A 60 15.32 -25.28 -19.81
CA GLU A 60 14.82 -23.90 -19.81
C GLU A 60 13.84 -23.65 -18.66
N LYS A 61 12.95 -24.62 -18.39
CA LYS A 61 12.04 -24.58 -17.24
C LYS A 61 12.78 -24.46 -15.93
N LYS A 62 13.76 -25.33 -15.69
CA LYS A 62 14.57 -25.30 -14.47
C LYS A 62 15.31 -23.96 -14.32
N ALA A 63 15.93 -23.46 -15.39
CA ALA A 63 16.62 -22.18 -15.37
C ALA A 63 15.68 -20.99 -15.07
N LEU A 64 14.45 -21.00 -15.59
CA LEU A 64 13.47 -19.95 -15.30
C LEU A 64 12.98 -20.01 -13.86
N ILE A 65 12.78 -21.21 -13.31
CA ILE A 65 12.42 -21.39 -11.89
C ILE A 65 13.53 -20.82 -11.00
N GLU A 66 14.78 -21.20 -11.21
CA GLU A 66 15.92 -20.70 -10.43
C GLU A 66 16.05 -19.16 -10.54
N LYS A 67 15.79 -18.60 -11.72
CA LYS A 67 15.76 -17.15 -11.93
C LYS A 67 14.62 -16.48 -11.17
N SER A 68 13.43 -17.09 -11.17
CA SER A 68 12.25 -16.60 -10.44
C SER A 68 12.46 -16.63 -8.93
N GLU A 69 13.07 -17.69 -8.40
CA GLU A 69 13.38 -17.83 -6.98
C GLU A 69 14.38 -16.76 -6.53
N LYS A 70 15.50 -16.60 -7.24
CA LYS A 70 16.50 -15.55 -6.96
C LYS A 70 15.93 -14.14 -7.05
N MET A 71 15.08 -13.88 -8.05
CA MET A 71 14.37 -12.61 -8.19
C MET A 71 13.46 -12.37 -6.98
N THR A 72 12.66 -13.36 -6.58
CA THR A 72 11.74 -13.26 -5.45
C THR A 72 12.49 -13.01 -4.13
N GLU A 73 13.60 -13.71 -3.87
CA GLU A 73 14.43 -13.50 -2.69
C GLU A 73 15.00 -12.08 -2.64
N THR A 74 15.52 -11.60 -3.76
CA THR A 74 16.07 -10.24 -3.89
C THR A 74 14.99 -9.18 -3.62
N TRP A 75 13.82 -9.34 -4.23
CA TRP A 75 12.72 -8.39 -4.07
C TRP A 75 12.08 -8.46 -2.69
N LYS A 76 12.02 -9.63 -2.06
CA LYS A 76 11.54 -9.77 -0.69
C LYS A 76 12.33 -8.86 0.25
N VAL A 77 13.66 -8.88 0.17
CA VAL A 77 14.52 -8.03 1.00
C VAL A 77 14.24 -6.55 0.72
N LYS A 78 14.24 -6.13 -0.56
CA LYS A 78 14.02 -4.73 -0.94
C LYS A 78 12.65 -4.19 -0.51
N ILE A 79 11.59 -5.00 -0.65
CA ILE A 79 10.22 -4.63 -0.27
C ILE A 79 10.08 -4.61 1.24
N GLU A 80 10.64 -5.61 1.95
CA GLU A 80 10.63 -5.66 3.42
C GLU A 80 11.35 -4.46 4.03
N GLU A 81 12.52 -4.08 3.50
CA GLU A 81 13.25 -2.88 3.93
C GLU A 81 12.42 -1.61 3.75
N SER A 82 11.70 -1.48 2.64
CA SER A 82 10.85 -0.30 2.39
C SER A 82 9.61 -0.27 3.27
N ALA A 83 9.01 -1.43 3.54
CA ALA A 83 7.91 -1.53 4.47
C ALA A 83 8.36 -1.18 5.89
N LYS A 84 9.50 -1.73 6.35
CA LYS A 84 10.08 -1.42 7.67
C LYS A 84 10.52 0.03 7.81
N ALA A 85 10.92 0.68 6.72
CA ALA A 85 11.23 2.11 6.74
C ALA A 85 10.02 2.99 7.04
N LEU A 86 8.79 2.46 7.04
CA LEU A 86 7.57 3.17 7.45
C LEU A 86 7.27 3.02 8.95
N ASN A 87 7.91 2.08 9.64
CA ASN A 87 7.59 1.72 11.02
C ASN A 87 7.66 2.94 11.95
N GLY A 88 6.55 3.19 12.64
CA GLY A 88 6.42 4.28 13.61
C GLY A 88 6.44 5.70 13.04
N LYS A 89 6.53 5.88 11.71
CA LYS A 89 6.45 7.21 11.10
C LYS A 89 5.03 7.76 11.25
N PRO A 90 4.85 8.98 11.80
CA PRO A 90 3.54 9.58 11.95
C PRO A 90 2.88 9.83 10.59
N ILE A 91 1.61 9.44 10.47
CA ILE A 91 0.74 9.82 9.35
C ILE A 91 0.20 11.21 9.65
N LYS A 92 0.54 12.20 8.82
CA LYS A 92 -0.02 13.55 8.94
C LYS A 92 -1.43 13.57 8.40
N LEU A 93 -2.37 14.02 9.23
CA LEU A 93 -3.77 14.18 8.87
C LEU A 93 -4.12 15.66 8.81
N ASP A 94 -4.86 16.04 7.78
CA ASP A 94 -5.57 17.31 7.73
C ASP A 94 -6.76 17.29 8.71
N GLU A 95 -7.30 18.46 8.98
CA GLU A 95 -8.53 18.61 9.76
C GLU A 95 -9.66 17.72 9.17
N CYS A 96 -10.25 16.90 10.05
CA CYS A 96 -11.27 15.92 9.72
C CYS A 96 -12.22 15.71 10.90
N GLY A 97 -13.25 14.88 10.74
CA GLY A 97 -14.27 14.62 11.76
C GLY A 97 -13.81 13.77 12.96
N PHE A 98 -12.51 13.62 13.17
CA PHE A 98 -11.91 12.77 14.19
C PHE A 98 -10.84 13.52 14.98
N ASP A 99 -10.85 13.32 16.30
CA ASP A 99 -9.77 13.73 17.19
C ASP A 99 -8.77 12.60 17.30
N VAL A 100 -7.54 12.83 16.83
CA VAL A 100 -6.44 11.86 16.92
C VAL A 100 -5.73 12.07 18.25
N THR A 101 -6.05 11.23 19.23
CA THR A 101 -5.53 11.33 20.61
C THR A 101 -4.13 10.74 20.74
N THR A 102 -3.79 9.76 19.89
CA THR A 102 -2.44 9.21 19.74
C THR A 102 -2.09 9.18 18.25
N PRO A 103 -0.96 9.79 17.81
CA PRO A 103 -0.59 9.88 16.40
C PRO A 103 -0.67 8.54 15.67
N LEU A 104 -1.29 8.54 14.49
CA LEU A 104 -1.38 7.33 13.68
C LEU A 104 -0.03 7.00 13.06
N SER A 105 0.30 5.71 12.98
CA SER A 105 1.48 5.23 12.28
C SER A 105 1.25 3.83 11.72
N LEU A 106 2.08 3.45 10.75
CA LEU A 106 2.12 2.08 10.23
C LEU A 106 3.23 1.30 10.92
N GLU A 107 2.99 0.01 11.15
CA GLU A 107 4.02 -0.95 11.57
C GLU A 107 3.94 -2.17 10.66
N PHE A 108 5.02 -2.44 9.92
CA PHE A 108 5.12 -3.64 9.10
C PHE A 108 5.01 -4.90 9.97
N THR A 109 4.09 -5.80 9.63
CA THR A 109 3.93 -7.07 10.35
C THR A 109 4.54 -8.25 9.62
N ASP A 110 4.12 -8.44 8.36
CA ASP A 110 4.42 -9.60 7.55
C ASP A 110 3.97 -9.35 6.09
N PHE A 111 3.99 -10.39 5.27
CA PHE A 111 3.46 -10.35 3.92
C PHE A 111 2.09 -11.02 3.88
N PHE A 112 1.05 -10.26 3.52
CA PHE A 112 -0.30 -10.76 3.23
C PHE A 112 -0.27 -11.84 2.14
N SER A 113 0.45 -11.56 1.05
CA SER A 113 0.79 -12.55 0.01
C SER A 113 2.29 -12.72 -0.05
N LYS A 114 2.79 -13.92 0.30
CA LYS A 114 4.22 -14.25 0.18
C LYS A 114 4.67 -14.38 -1.27
N SER A 115 3.79 -14.80 -2.18
CA SER A 115 4.10 -14.95 -3.61
C SER A 115 4.09 -13.63 -4.36
N ASP A 116 3.26 -12.68 -3.93
CA ASP A 116 3.15 -11.35 -4.53
C ASP A 116 3.84 -10.28 -3.70
N LEU A 117 4.53 -10.70 -2.63
CA LEU A 117 5.28 -9.85 -1.71
C LEU A 117 4.47 -8.63 -1.26
N GLU A 118 3.17 -8.81 -1.01
CA GLU A 118 2.25 -7.74 -0.58
C GLU A 118 2.42 -7.50 0.93
N PRO A 119 2.97 -6.36 1.37
CA PRO A 119 3.20 -6.11 2.79
C PRO A 119 1.89 -5.84 3.54
N SER A 120 1.81 -6.34 4.76
CA SER A 120 0.77 -6.01 5.74
C SER A 120 1.31 -5.02 6.76
N PHE A 121 0.45 -4.09 7.18
CA PHE A 121 0.74 -3.09 8.21
C PHE A 121 -0.33 -3.13 9.29
N GLN A 122 0.09 -3.14 10.55
CA GLN A 122 -0.76 -2.72 11.66
C GLN A 122 -0.86 -1.20 11.63
N VAL A 123 -2.08 -0.68 11.74
CA VAL A 123 -2.31 0.75 11.99
C VAL A 123 -2.29 0.94 13.50
N ASN A 124 -1.33 1.69 13.99
CA ASN A 124 -1.18 2.08 15.39
C ASN A 124 -1.76 3.48 15.60
N GLY A 125 -2.06 3.81 16.85
CA GLY A 125 -2.60 5.10 17.27
C GLY A 125 -4.04 4.98 17.73
N GLU A 126 -4.61 6.12 18.08
CA GLU A 126 -5.94 6.23 18.67
C GLU A 126 -6.63 7.45 18.08
N ALA A 127 -7.89 7.26 17.71
CA ALA A 127 -8.75 8.33 17.23
C ALA A 127 -10.17 8.11 17.75
N VAL A 128 -10.87 9.20 18.02
CA VAL A 128 -12.28 9.21 18.40
C VAL A 128 -13.06 10.15 17.46
N ALA A 129 -14.36 9.92 17.29
CA ALA A 129 -15.19 10.88 16.56
C ALA A 129 -15.20 12.23 17.31
N ALA A 130 -14.85 13.32 16.63
CA ALA A 130 -14.78 14.66 17.24
C ALA A 130 -16.18 15.24 17.54
N SER A 131 -17.20 14.75 16.83
CA SER A 131 -18.60 15.15 16.99
C SER A 131 -19.54 14.00 16.60
N ASP A 132 -20.83 14.16 16.86
CA ASP A 132 -21.85 13.22 16.39
C ASP A 132 -21.86 13.17 14.85
N ILE A 133 -21.58 12.00 14.26
CA ILE A 133 -21.58 11.79 12.80
C ILE A 133 -22.86 11.08 12.41
N LYS A 134 -23.83 11.83 11.84
CA LYS A 134 -25.02 11.23 11.22
C LYS A 134 -24.63 10.69 9.84
N THR A 135 -25.01 9.44 9.59
CA THR A 135 -24.86 8.84 8.27
C THR A 135 -26.22 8.72 7.59
N ASP A 136 -26.28 8.84 6.27
CA ASP A 136 -27.55 8.86 5.53
C ASP A 136 -28.21 7.47 5.35
N LEU A 137 -27.82 6.45 6.13
CA LEU A 137 -28.38 5.08 5.98
C LEU A 137 -29.75 4.95 6.64
N LYS A 138 -30.65 4.17 6.04
CA LYS A 138 -31.91 3.72 6.65
C LYS A 138 -31.85 2.30 7.26
N TYR A 139 -30.68 1.64 7.19
CA TYR A 139 -30.46 0.28 7.68
C TYR A 139 -29.16 0.22 8.48
N VAL A 140 -29.18 -0.39 9.67
CA VAL A 140 -28.11 -0.24 10.67
C VAL A 140 -27.32 -1.54 10.77
N LEU A 141 -26.06 -1.49 10.32
CA LEU A 141 -25.03 -2.43 10.77
C LEU A 141 -24.51 -1.93 12.11
N GLY A 142 -24.02 -2.82 12.99
CA GLY A 142 -23.49 -2.39 14.30
C GLY A 142 -22.22 -1.53 14.23
N ASN A 143 -21.55 -1.50 13.07
CA ASN A 143 -20.35 -0.72 12.82
C ASN A 143 -20.34 -0.14 11.41
N GLU A 144 -19.63 0.97 11.22
CA GLU A 144 -19.27 1.55 9.93
C GLU A 144 -17.75 1.44 9.68
N GLN A 145 -17.34 1.47 8.42
CA GLN A 145 -15.92 1.43 8.04
C GLN A 145 -15.29 2.82 8.14
N VAL A 146 -14.08 2.88 8.68
CA VAL A 146 -13.26 4.10 8.73
C VAL A 146 -12.15 3.97 7.70
N TYR A 147 -12.02 4.98 6.86
CA TYR A 147 -11.04 5.05 5.78
C TYR A 147 -9.99 6.10 6.07
N LEU A 148 -8.75 5.80 5.68
CA LEU A 148 -7.75 6.82 5.42
C LEU A 148 -7.88 7.23 3.96
N VAL A 149 -8.28 8.47 3.73
CA VAL A 149 -8.60 9.01 2.41
C VAL A 149 -7.52 9.99 2.01
N GLY A 150 -6.94 9.79 0.83
CA GLY A 150 -5.89 10.63 0.27
C GLY A 150 -6.43 11.58 -0.79
N TYR A 151 -6.04 12.85 -0.70
CA TYR A 151 -6.42 13.93 -1.61
C TYR A 151 -5.21 14.44 -2.38
N ASP A 152 -5.38 14.77 -3.65
CA ASP A 152 -4.34 15.45 -4.44
C ASP A 152 -4.22 16.94 -4.06
N ALA A 153 -3.30 17.65 -4.71
CA ALA A 153 -3.07 19.08 -4.45
C ALA A 153 -4.27 19.98 -4.79
N GLU A 154 -5.23 19.50 -5.60
CA GLU A 154 -6.46 20.22 -5.95
C GLU A 154 -7.61 19.90 -4.97
N GLY A 155 -7.37 19.05 -3.97
CA GLY A 155 -8.37 18.62 -3.00
C GLY A 155 -9.32 17.55 -3.54
N LYS A 156 -8.99 16.90 -4.65
CA LYS A 156 -9.77 15.77 -5.19
C LYS A 156 -9.33 14.48 -4.51
N GLN A 157 -10.31 13.66 -4.12
CA GLN A 157 -10.04 12.32 -3.61
C GLN A 157 -9.39 11.46 -4.70
N VAL A 158 -8.17 10.98 -4.42
CA VAL A 158 -7.40 10.12 -5.33
C VAL A 158 -7.14 8.75 -4.74
N TYR A 159 -7.15 8.59 -3.42
CA TYR A 159 -6.87 7.32 -2.74
C TYR A 159 -7.82 7.06 -1.58
N LYS A 160 -8.12 5.79 -1.28
CA LYS A 160 -8.75 5.37 -0.02
C LYS A 160 -8.34 3.95 0.37
N VAL A 161 -8.14 3.73 1.66
CA VAL A 161 -7.91 2.40 2.25
C VAL A 161 -8.72 2.29 3.54
N SER A 162 -9.44 1.18 3.74
CA SER A 162 -10.12 0.94 5.02
C SER A 162 -9.06 0.66 6.07
N VAL A 163 -9.05 1.43 7.15
CA VAL A 163 -8.09 1.33 8.25
C VAL A 163 -8.72 0.80 9.53
N GLY A 164 -10.04 0.62 9.56
CA GLY A 164 -10.71 0.14 10.75
C GLY A 164 -12.23 0.27 10.68
N SER A 165 -12.84 0.19 11.85
CA SER A 165 -14.28 0.33 12.02
C SER A 165 -14.61 1.19 13.23
N ILE A 166 -15.81 1.76 13.23
CA ILE A 166 -16.33 2.55 14.34
C ILE A 166 -17.74 2.08 14.67
N GLU A 167 -18.05 2.00 15.95
CA GLU A 167 -19.38 1.59 16.42
C GLU A 167 -20.42 2.65 16.07
N VAL A 168 -21.62 2.19 15.71
CA VAL A 168 -22.75 3.06 15.41
C VAL A 168 -24.00 2.64 16.15
N GLU A 169 -24.77 3.64 16.56
CA GLU A 169 -26.07 3.46 17.17
C GLU A 169 -27.17 3.82 16.17
N LYS A 170 -28.37 3.30 16.40
CA LYS A 170 -29.54 3.71 15.64
C LYS A 170 -30.15 4.96 16.28
N ALA A 171 -30.15 6.07 15.56
CA ALA A 171 -30.84 7.30 15.95
C ALA A 171 -31.65 7.85 14.77
N ASP A 172 -32.92 8.18 14.98
CA ASP A 172 -33.81 8.76 13.96
C ASP A 172 -33.92 7.90 12.67
N GLY A 173 -33.83 6.58 12.80
CA GLY A 173 -33.84 5.67 11.65
C GLY A 173 -32.53 5.63 10.85
N CYS A 174 -31.50 6.36 11.31
CA CYS A 174 -30.18 6.44 10.72
C CYS A 174 -29.09 5.85 11.62
N SER A 175 -27.94 5.50 11.03
CA SER A 175 -26.76 5.17 11.83
C SER A 175 -26.09 6.47 12.28
N LEU A 176 -25.81 6.55 13.58
CA LEU A 176 -25.17 7.66 14.26
C LEU A 176 -23.90 7.16 14.94
N VAL A 177 -22.76 7.78 14.62
CA VAL A 177 -21.56 7.68 15.46
C VAL A 177 -21.67 8.77 16.53
N LYS A 178 -21.47 8.42 17.79
CA LYS A 178 -21.45 9.42 18.88
C LYS A 178 -20.09 10.10 18.99
N ALA A 179 -20.09 11.37 19.37
CA ALA A 179 -18.86 12.06 19.76
C ALA A 179 -18.13 11.24 20.84
N GLY A 180 -16.81 11.11 20.69
CA GLY A 180 -15.96 10.31 21.59
C GLY A 180 -15.95 8.80 21.29
N THR A 181 -16.73 8.30 20.33
CA THR A 181 -16.67 6.87 19.95
C THR A 181 -15.30 6.54 19.34
N PRO A 182 -14.58 5.53 19.87
CA PRO A 182 -13.25 5.19 19.40
C PRO A 182 -13.26 4.42 18.08
N VAL A 183 -12.26 4.68 17.25
CA VAL A 183 -11.96 3.89 16.06
C VAL A 183 -11.23 2.61 16.46
N LYS A 184 -11.76 1.46 16.02
CA LYS A 184 -11.09 0.16 16.11
C LYS A 184 -10.27 -0.04 14.84
N PHE A 185 -8.98 0.34 14.89
CA PHE A 185 -8.06 0.17 13.77
C PHE A 185 -7.77 -1.31 13.48
N SER A 186 -7.66 -1.65 12.20
CA SER A 186 -7.35 -2.97 11.67
C SER A 186 -6.08 -2.94 10.85
N LYS A 187 -5.55 -4.13 10.52
CA LYS A 187 -4.46 -4.24 9.56
C LYS A 187 -4.89 -3.78 8.18
N ILE A 188 -3.95 -3.17 7.46
CA ILE A 188 -4.07 -2.87 6.03
C ILE A 188 -3.01 -3.62 5.26
N HIS A 189 -3.19 -3.78 3.95
CA HIS A 189 -2.18 -4.37 3.09
C HIS A 189 -1.91 -3.46 1.88
N PHE A 190 -0.67 -3.49 1.42
CA PHE A 190 -0.21 -2.76 0.24
C PHE A 190 0.05 -3.74 -0.91
N GLY A 191 -0.39 -3.39 -2.10
CA GLY A 191 -0.17 -4.19 -3.31
C GLY A 191 -0.55 -3.42 -4.57
N SER A 192 -0.66 -4.13 -5.69
CA SER A 192 -0.95 -3.51 -7.00
C SER A 192 -2.23 -2.66 -7.00
N ALA A 193 -3.22 -3.02 -6.19
CA ALA A 193 -4.47 -2.28 -6.07
C ALA A 193 -4.25 -0.86 -5.49
N ALA A 194 -3.34 -0.69 -4.53
CA ALA A 194 -3.05 0.62 -3.96
C ALA A 194 -2.43 1.57 -4.99
N ILE A 195 -1.52 1.04 -5.83
CA ILE A 195 -0.91 1.78 -6.93
C ILE A 195 -1.97 2.20 -7.97
N LYS A 196 -2.81 1.26 -8.42
CA LYS A 196 -3.89 1.53 -9.38
C LYS A 196 -4.94 2.51 -8.86
N LYS A 197 -5.12 2.57 -7.54
CA LYS A 197 -6.01 3.50 -6.84
C LYS A 197 -5.31 4.82 -6.50
N GLY A 198 -4.21 5.21 -7.13
CA GLY A 198 -3.66 6.57 -7.00
C GLY A 198 -2.95 6.87 -5.67
N CYS A 199 -2.43 5.87 -4.95
CA CYS A 199 -1.73 6.12 -3.67
C CYS A 199 -0.52 7.07 -3.79
N ARG A 200 0.09 7.21 -4.97
CA ARG A 200 1.20 8.15 -5.25
C ARG A 200 0.73 9.61 -5.39
N ASP A 201 -0.53 9.80 -5.75
CA ASP A 201 -1.08 11.10 -6.10
C ASP A 201 -1.58 11.86 -4.85
N ALA A 202 -1.84 11.13 -3.76
CA ALA A 202 -2.25 11.70 -2.49
C ALA A 202 -1.14 12.55 -1.85
N LYS A 203 -1.50 13.77 -1.43
CA LYS A 203 -0.65 14.77 -0.77
C LYS A 203 -1.07 15.05 0.66
N THR A 204 -2.37 14.98 0.94
CA THR A 204 -2.90 15.07 2.29
C THR A 204 -3.86 13.93 2.58
N PHE A 205 -4.09 13.67 3.86
CA PHE A 205 -4.89 12.55 4.31
C PHE A 205 -5.91 12.96 5.37
N LYS A 206 -7.07 12.33 5.35
CA LYS A 206 -8.13 12.49 6.35
C LYS A 206 -8.65 11.14 6.79
N LEU A 207 -9.08 11.03 8.05
CA LEU A 207 -9.94 9.94 8.47
C LEU A 207 -11.38 10.26 8.11
N GLU A 208 -12.06 9.34 7.46
CA GLU A 208 -13.45 9.52 7.04
C GLU A 208 -14.27 8.24 7.23
N VAL A 209 -15.52 8.42 7.66
CA VAL A 209 -16.54 7.38 7.52
C VAL A 209 -17.13 7.51 6.12
N MET A 210 -16.68 6.65 5.20
CA MET A 210 -17.18 6.60 3.83
C MET A 210 -17.92 5.30 3.57
N ARG A 211 -18.87 5.30 2.63
CA ARG A 211 -19.38 4.05 2.04
C ARG A 211 -18.67 3.72 0.74
N GLN A 212 -18.62 2.43 0.40
CA GLN A 212 -17.97 1.92 -0.82
C GLN A 212 -18.67 2.43 -2.06
#